data_AF-A0A351CA04-F1
#
_entry.id   AF-A0A351CA04-F1
#
_cell.length_a   1.000
_cell.length_b   1.000
_cell.length_c   1.000
_cell.angle_alpha   90.00
_cell.angle_beta   90.00
_cell.angle_gamma   90.00
#
_symmetry.space_group_name_H-M   'P 1'
#
loop_
_entity.id
_entity.type
_entity.pdbx_description
1 polymer ?
#
loop_
_entity_poly.entity_id
_entity_poly.type
_entity_poly.pdbx_seq_one_letter_code
_entity_poly.pdbx_strand_id
1 'polypeptide(L)' 'MAKDPDYVGLYFHLGKTLEATLQVDRAKEIYREGIRRAGILRDFHARAELQSALLEAEGFDE' A
#
# COMPACT_ATOMS: atom_id res chain seq x y z
N MET A 1 3.46 21.73 11.31
CA MET A 1 2.32 21.07 10.64
C MET A 1 2.75 19.65 10.31
N ALA A 2 2.40 18.70 11.17
CA ALA A 2 2.60 17.28 10.89
C ALA A 2 1.65 16.94 9.73
N LYS A 3 2.21 16.63 8.57
CA LYS A 3 1.42 16.08 7.46
C LYS A 3 0.95 14.72 7.92
N ASP A 4 -0.36 14.49 7.99
CA ASP A 4 -0.97 13.25 8.48
C ASP A 4 -0.22 12.01 7.93
N PRO A 5 0.55 11.30 8.77
CA PRO A 5 1.17 10.04 8.38
C PRO A 5 0.12 9.02 7.93
N ASP A 6 -1.07 9.10 8.52
CA ASP A 6 -2.20 8.21 8.29
C ASP A 6 -2.74 8.26 6.84
N TYR A 7 -2.52 9.35 6.09
CA TYR A 7 -3.01 9.46 4.71
C TYR A 7 -2.36 8.44 3.77
N VAL A 8 -1.10 8.06 4.03
CA VAL A 8 -0.42 7.02 3.24
C VAL A 8 -0.94 5.63 3.61
N GLY A 9 -1.27 5.40 4.89
CA GLY A 9 -1.89 4.16 5.37
C GLY A 9 -3.25 3.86 4.71
N LEU A 10 -3.95 4.87 4.19
CA LEU A 10 -5.20 4.66 3.45
C LEU A 10 -5.01 3.81 2.18
N TYR A 11 -3.86 3.91 1.50
CA TYR A 11 -3.55 3.07 0.34
C TYR A 11 -3.48 1.58 0.74
N PHE A 12 -2.99 1.28 1.95
CA PHE A 12 -2.91 -0.10 2.44
C PHE A 12 -4.32 -0.66 2.67
N HIS A 13 -5.16 0.05 3.42
CA HIS A 13 -6.52 -0.41 3.71
C HIS A 13 -7.40 -0.50 2.46
N LEU A 14 -7.25 0.44 1.52
CA LEU A 14 -7.94 0.37 0.24
C LEU A 14 -7.49 -0.85 -0.57
N GLY A 15 -6.19 -1.13 -0.60
CA GLY A 15 -5.66 -2.32 -1.25
C GLY A 15 -6.21 -3.62 -0.64
N LYS A 16 -6.16 -3.80 0.68
CA LYS A 16 -6.72 -5.00 1.34
C LYS A 16 -8.22 -5.15 1.07
N THR A 17 -8.95 -4.03 1.01
CA THR A 17 -10.37 -4.02 0.65
C THR A 17 -10.59 -4.51 -0.79
N LEU A 18 -9.75 -4.07 -1.74
CA LEU A 18 -9.82 -4.52 -3.13
C LEU A 18 -9.49 -6.01 -3.25
N GLU A 19 -8.48 -6.51 -2.53
CA GLU A 19 -8.17 -7.94 -2.46
C GLU A 19 -9.37 -8.77 -1.96
N ALA A 20 -10.02 -8.31 -0.89
CA ALA A 20 -11.22 -8.96 -0.35
C ALA A 20 -12.40 -8.99 -1.34
N THR A 21 -12.40 -8.11 -2.35
CA THR A 21 -13.40 -8.06 -3.43
C THR A 21 -12.94 -8.73 -4.73
N LEU A 22 -11.88 -9.55 -4.68
CA LEU A 22 -11.28 -10.23 -5.85
C LEU A 22 -10.73 -9.27 -6.92
N GLN A 23 -10.48 -8.00 -6.58
CA GLN A 23 -9.90 -7.00 -7.47
C GLN A 23 -8.38 -6.87 -7.23
N VAL A 24 -7.67 -8.01 -7.29
CA VAL A 24 -6.25 -8.09 -6.91
C VAL A 24 -5.36 -7.19 -7.78
N ASP A 25 -5.62 -7.11 -9.09
CA ASP A 25 -4.84 -6.24 -9.98
C ASP A 25 -4.96 -4.76 -9.59
N ARG A 26 -6.18 -4.34 -9.20
CA ARG A 26 -6.42 -2.99 -8.73
C ARG A 26 -5.78 -2.75 -7.35
N ALA A 27 -5.75 -3.75 -6.47
CA ALA A 27 -5.05 -3.66 -5.21
C ALA A 27 -3.54 -3.40 -5.42
N LYS A 28 -2.91 -4.13 -6.36
CA LYS A 28 -1.50 -3.93 -6.73
C LYS A 28 -1.22 -2.51 -7.21
N GLU A 29 -2.09 -1.94 -8.05
CA GLU A 29 -1.97 -0.55 -8.50
C GLU A 29 -2.03 0.44 -7.33
N ILE A 30 -2.98 0.24 -6.40
CA ILE A 30 -3.11 1.08 -5.21
C ILE A 30 -1.86 0.97 -4.32
N TYR A 31 -1.33 -0.23 -4.08
CA TYR A 31 -0.10 -0.38 -3.30
C TYR A 31 1.09 0.32 -3.94
N ARG A 32 1.27 0.19 -5.26
CA ARG A 32 2.36 0.86 -6.00
C ARG A 32 2.26 2.39 -5.90
N GLU A 33 1.07 2.96 -6.03
CA GLU A 33 0.89 4.40 -5.84
C GLU A 33 1.16 4.83 -4.39
N GLY A 34 0.68 4.05 -3.41
CA GLY A 34 0.96 4.27 -2.00
C GLY A 34 2.47 4.29 -1.72
N ILE A 35 3.23 3.32 -2.23
CA ILE A 35 4.69 3.23 -2.07
C ILE A 35 5.38 4.48 -2.62
N ARG A 36 4.94 4.96 -3.79
CA ARG A 36 5.48 6.18 -4.42
C ARG A 36 5.20 7.41 -3.55
N ARG A 37 3.98 7.54 -3.00
CA ARG A 37 3.60 8.64 -2.10
C ARG A 37 4.36 8.59 -0.78
N ALA A 38 4.47 7.41 -0.18
CA ALA A 38 5.26 7.16 1.03
C ALA A 38 6.72 7.60 0.84
N GLY A 39 7.31 7.27 -0.31
CA GLY A 39 8.67 7.69 -0.68
C GLY A 39 8.84 9.21 -0.78
N ILE A 40 7.88 9.91 -1.39
CA ILE A 40 7.89 11.39 -1.49
C ILE A 40 7.77 12.03 -0.10
N LEU A 41 6.93 11.48 0.76
CA LEU A 41 6.69 11.99 2.12
C LEU A 41 7.75 11.53 3.12
N ARG A 42 8.66 10.64 2.71
CA ARG A 42 9.67 9.98 3.57
C ARG A 42 9.03 9.20 4.74
N ASP A 43 7.83 8.68 4.52
CA ASP A 43 7.17 7.77 5.45
C ASP A 43 7.66 6.34 5.17
N PHE A 44 8.75 5.96 5.82
CA PHE A 44 9.35 4.64 5.62
C PHE A 44 8.55 3.52 6.28
N HIS A 45 7.75 3.83 7.30
CA HIS A 45 6.91 2.85 7.97
C HIS A 45 5.78 2.41 7.04
N ALA A 46 4.97 3.36 6.57
CA ALA A 46 3.88 3.06 5.63
C ALA A 46 4.41 2.47 4.32
N ARG A 47 5.58 2.92 3.85
CA ARG A 47 6.23 2.32 2.68
C ARG A 47 6.52 0.83 2.86
N ALA A 48 7.05 0.42 4.02
CA ALA A 48 7.37 -0.97 4.29
C ALA A 48 6.10 -1.83 4.31
N GLU A 49 5.04 -1.37 4.98
CA GLU A 49 3.75 -2.08 5.03
C GLU A 49 3.15 -2.27 3.62
N LEU A 50 3.19 -1.23 2.79
CA LEU A 50 2.69 -1.30 1.41
C LEU A 50 3.55 -2.21 0.52
N GLN A 51 4.86 -2.27 0.74
CA GLN A 51 5.75 -3.18 0.02
C GLN A 51 5.46 -4.64 0.38
N SER A 52 5.25 -4.94 1.66
CA SER A 52 4.84 -6.27 2.11
C SER A 52 3.48 -6.67 1.51
N ALA A 53 2.48 -5.77 1.55
CA ALA A 53 1.16 -6.04 0.98
C ALA A 53 1.21 -6.27 -0.55
N LEU A 54 2.06 -5.53 -1.27
CA LEU A 54 2.25 -5.76 -2.70
C LEU A 54 2.87 -7.13 -2.99
N LEU A 55 3.85 -7.55 -2.18
CA LEU A 55 4.51 -8.85 -2.32
C LEU A 55 3.50 -10.00 -2.12
N GLU A 56 2.69 -9.90 -1.06
CA GLU A 56 1.59 -10.82 -0.76
C GLU A 56 0.62 -10.89 -1.95
N ALA A 57 0.17 -9.74 -2.46
CA ALA A 57 -0.78 -9.63 -3.58
C ALA A 57 -0.21 -10.18 -4.90
N GLU A 58 1.09 -10.09 -5.11
CA GLU A 58 1.80 -10.64 -6.27
C GLU A 58 2.04 -12.15 -6.16
N GLY A 59 1.77 -12.76 -5.00
CA GLY A 59 1.91 -14.19 -4.77
C GLY A 59 3.35 -14.62 -4.52
N PHE A 60 4.18 -13.71 -3.99
CA PHE A 60 5.58 -13.99 -3.68
C PHE A 60 5.82 -14.39 -2.20
N ASP A 61 4.76 -14.55 -1.40
CA ASP A 61 4.82 -15.18 -0.09
C ASP A 61 4.67 -16.71 -0.24
N GLU A 62 5.79 -17.40 -0.45
CA GLU A 62 5.95 -18.87 -0.32
C GLU A 62 6.83 -19.22 0.89
#